data_AF-A0A1I4X6C3-F1
#
_entry.id   AF-A0A1I4X6C3-F1
#
_cell.length_a   1.000
_cell.length_b   1.000
_cell.length_c   1.000
_cell.angle_alpha   90.00
_cell.angle_beta   90.00
_cell.angle_gamma   90.00
#
_symmetry.space_group_name_H-M   'P 1'
#
loop_
_entity.id
_entity.type
_entity.pdbx_description
1 polymer ?
#
loop_
_entity_poly.entity_id
_entity_poly.type
_entity_poly.pdbx_seq_one_letter_code
_entity_poly.pdbx_strand_id
1 'polypeptide(L)' 'MTDRDPFAEGERAARDNIPAEANPYLGGSDEHALWAAGHEKVAGAIEARESEGR' A
#
# COMPACT_ATOMS: atom_id res chain seq x y z
N MET A 1 -13.91 -18.38 1.30
CA MET A 1 -12.93 -17.61 2.07
C MET A 1 -12.87 -16.26 1.41
N THR A 2 -13.08 -15.16 2.12
CA THR A 2 -12.88 -13.85 1.50
C THR A 2 -11.36 -13.70 1.36
N ASP A 3 -10.83 -14.11 0.22
CA ASP A 3 -9.45 -13.83 -0.19
C ASP A 3 -9.26 -12.32 -0.13
N ARG A 4 -8.77 -11.82 1.00
CA ARG A 4 -8.40 -10.41 1.16
C ARG A 4 -7.22 -10.22 0.22
N ASP A 5 -7.47 -9.54 -0.89
CA ASP A 5 -6.43 -9.19 -1.86
C ASP A 5 -5.36 -8.34 -1.15
N PRO A 6 -4.12 -8.84 -0.99
CA PRO A 6 -3.06 -8.12 -0.32
C PRO A 6 -2.80 -6.75 -0.98
N PHE A 7 -2.93 -6.65 -2.30
CA PHE A 7 -2.74 -5.42 -3.04
C PHE A 7 -3.79 -4.36 -2.66
N ALA A 8 -5.08 -4.74 -2.65
CA ALA A 8 -6.16 -3.84 -2.27
C ALA A 8 -6.05 -3.41 -0.79
N GLU A 9 -5.56 -4.29 0.08
CA GLU A 9 -5.31 -3.96 1.48
C GLU A 9 -4.14 -2.97 1.65
N GLY A 10 -3.08 -3.12 0.84
CA GLY A 10 -1.96 -2.17 0.79
C GLY A 10 -2.38 -0.79 0.31
N GLU A 11 -3.20 -0.72 -0.75
CA GLU A 11 -3.76 0.55 -1.21
C GLU A 11 -4.57 1.24 -0.10
N ARG A 12 -5.40 0.49 0.65
CA ARG A 12 -6.19 1.08 1.72
C ARG A 12 -5.32 1.56 2.87
N ALA A 13 -4.32 0.79 3.26
CA ALA A 13 -3.37 1.19 4.29
C ALA A 13 -2.68 2.52 3.97
N ALA A 14 -2.22 2.71 2.72
CA ALA A 14 -1.65 3.98 2.28
C ALA A 14 -2.66 5.14 2.34
N ARG A 15 -3.92 4.92 1.95
CA ARG A 15 -5.00 5.94 2.08
C ARG A 15 -5.25 6.33 3.54
N ASP A 16 -5.13 5.37 4.45
CA ASP A 16 -5.33 5.55 5.89
C ASP A 16 -4.05 6.08 6.60
N ASN A 17 -3.00 6.47 5.87
CA ASN A 17 -1.70 6.90 6.39
C ASN A 17 -0.99 5.87 7.28
N ILE A 18 -1.27 4.58 7.06
CA ILE A 18 -0.56 3.50 7.72
C ILE A 18 0.81 3.34 7.04
N PRO A 19 1.92 3.24 7.78
CA PRO A 19 3.26 3.09 7.21
C PRO A 19 3.45 1.73 6.51
N ALA A 20 4.35 1.66 5.52
CA ALA A 20 4.63 0.43 4.77
C ALA A 20 5.24 -0.67 5.67
N GLU A 21 5.93 -0.29 6.75
CA GLU A 21 6.48 -1.21 7.75
C GLU A 21 5.39 -1.91 8.57
N ALA A 22 4.15 -1.42 8.55
CA ALA A 22 3.00 -2.06 9.19
C ALA A 22 2.34 -3.13 8.30
N ASN A 23 3.02 -3.56 7.23
CA ASN A 23 2.58 -4.69 6.41
C ASN A 23 2.34 -5.93 7.29
N PRO A 24 1.11 -6.49 7.32
CA PRO A 24 0.80 -7.63 8.18
C PRO A 24 1.37 -8.96 7.65
N TYR A 25 1.81 -9.00 6.39
CA TYR A 25 2.32 -10.21 5.75
C TYR A 25 3.80 -10.44 6.06
N LEU A 26 4.23 -11.70 6.01
CA LEU A 26 5.63 -12.06 6.29
C LEU A 26 6.56 -11.46 5.23
N GLY A 27 7.59 -10.74 5.66
CA GLY A 27 8.62 -10.19 4.77
C GLY A 27 9.21 -11.26 3.85
N GLY A 28 9.18 -11.02 2.54
CA GLY A 28 9.64 -11.96 1.51
C GLY A 28 8.58 -12.93 0.96
N SER A 29 7.34 -12.89 1.47
CA SER A 29 6.20 -13.57 0.85
C SER A 29 5.66 -12.82 -0.36
N ASP A 30 4.95 -13.53 -1.23
CA ASP A 30 4.25 -12.92 -2.38
C ASP A 30 3.17 -11.94 -1.89
N GLU A 31 2.47 -12.26 -0.80
CA GLU A 31 1.46 -11.36 -0.21
C GLU A 31 2.09 -10.08 0.33
N HIS A 32 3.28 -10.15 0.95
CA HIS A 32 3.99 -8.97 1.39
C HIS A 32 4.38 -8.08 0.19
N ALA A 33 4.86 -8.67 -0.90
CA ALA A 33 5.20 -7.94 -2.11
C ALA A 33 3.98 -7.29 -2.77
N LEU A 34 2.87 -8.02 -2.86
CA LEU A 34 1.60 -7.52 -3.41
C LEU A 34 1.04 -6.36 -2.58
N TRP A 35 1.04 -6.49 -1.25
CA TRP A 35 0.62 -5.44 -0.34
C TRP A 35 1.51 -4.19 -0.47
N ALA A 36 2.82 -4.37 -0.49
CA ALA A 36 3.77 -3.26 -0.63
C ALA A 36 3.57 -2.51 -1.96
N ALA A 37 3.35 -3.23 -3.06
CA ALA A 37 3.09 -2.64 -4.36
C ALA A 37 1.78 -1.81 -4.40
N GLY A 38 0.71 -2.30 -3.76
CA GLY A 38 -0.54 -1.56 -3.63
C GLY A 38 -0.38 -0.28 -2.79
N HIS A 39 0.40 -0.39 -1.70
CA HIS A 39 0.72 0.74 -0.84
C HIS A 39 1.48 1.83 -1.57
N GLU A 40 2.58 1.47 -2.26
CA GLU A 40 3.44 2.39 -3.01
C GLU A 40 2.66 3.16 -4.09
N LYS A 41 1.76 2.47 -4.82
CA LYS A 41 0.93 3.10 -5.85
C LYS A 41 0.10 4.27 -5.31
N VAL A 42 -0.50 4.10 -4.13
CA VAL A 42 -1.30 5.17 -3.52
C VAL A 42 -0.40 6.24 -2.93
N ALA A 43 0.67 5.86 -2.23
CA ALA A 43 1.62 6.80 -1.64
C ALA A 43 2.21 7.74 -2.71
N GLY A 44 2.72 7.19 -3.82
CA GLY A 44 3.25 7.99 -4.93
C GLY A 44 2.18 8.85 -5.61
N ALA A 45 0.93 8.35 -5.69
CA ALA A 45 -0.18 9.17 -6.17
C ALA A 45 -0.53 10.32 -5.22
N ILE A 46 -0.40 10.16 -3.89
CA ILE A 46 -0.56 11.23 -2.88
C ILE A 46 0.55 12.28 -3.05
N GLU A 47 1.80 11.86 -3.20
CA GLU A 47 2.93 12.79 -3.35
C GLU A 47 2.88 13.58 -4.67
N ALA A 48 2.42 12.95 -5.76
CA ALA A 48 2.26 13.62 -7.05
C ALA A 48 1.22 14.74 -6.99
N ARG A 49 0.06 14.50 -6.39
CA ARG A 49 -1.00 15.51 -6.26
C ARG A 49 -0.65 16.65 -5.30
N GLU A 50 0.18 16.40 -4.28
CA GLU A 50 0.73 17.46 -3.42
C GLU A 50 1.80 18.29 -4.15
N SER A 51 2.51 17.71 -5.12
CA SER A 51 3.57 18.38 -5.88
C SER A 51 3.06 19.27 -7.02
N GLU A 52 1.86 19.00 -7.56
CA GLU A 52 1.23 19.81 -8.61
C GLU A 52 0.50 21.06 -8.08
N GLY A 53 0.49 21.28 -6.76
CA GLY A 53 -0.19 22.41 -6.11
C GLY A 53 0.67 23.63 -5.77
N ARG A 54 1.93 23.70 -6.23
CA ARG A 54 2.86 24.82 -5.93
C ARG A 54 2.97 25.84 -7.08
#